data_AF-W2DSU4-F1
#
_entry.id   AF-W2DSU4-F1
#
_cell.length_a   1.000
_cell.length_b   1.000
_cell.length_c   1.000
_cell.angle_alpha   90.00
_cell.angle_beta   90.00
_cell.angle_gamma   90.00
#
_symmetry.space_group_name_H-M   'P 1'
#
loop_
_entity.id
_entity.type
_entity.pdbx_description
1 polymer ?
#
loop_
_entity_poly.entity_id
_entity_poly.type
_entity_poly.pdbx_seq_one_letter_code
_entity_poly.pdbx_strand_id
1 'polypeptide(L)'
;MTLQIGFVLFPGIQQLDLTGPYDVLGSLPDVKLHLVWKDLEPVTSSTGLVFTPTMTYADCPRLDVICVPGGSGVGALMEDPLTLDFLKVQAQTARYVTSVCTGSLVLGAAGLLRGRKATTHWAYHDLLAPLGAIAVQERVVRDGNLLTGGGITAGIDFALTLAGELYSEAAAQLVQLQIEYAPAPPFDSGRPDTAPQHVLEEANKRTAESRRVRGEIVARAAARLG
;
A
#
# COMPACT_ATOMS: atom_id res chain seq x y z
N MET A 1 -24.86 -0.72 6.61
CA MET A 1 -24.15 0.58 6.60
C MET A 1 -23.06 0.46 5.55
N THR A 2 -23.01 1.35 4.58
CA THR A 2 -22.08 1.23 3.44
C THR A 2 -20.65 1.52 3.88
N LEU A 3 -19.72 0.57 3.69
CA LEU A 3 -18.32 0.76 4.05
C LEU A 3 -17.64 1.78 3.13
N GLN A 4 -16.94 2.74 3.70
CA GLN A 4 -16.16 3.73 2.97
C GLN A 4 -14.70 3.26 2.87
N ILE A 5 -14.22 2.97 1.67
CA ILE A 5 -12.86 2.48 1.43
C ILE A 5 -12.13 3.49 0.55
N GLY A 6 -11.03 4.05 1.04
CA GLY A 6 -10.26 5.05 0.31
C GLY A 6 -8.88 4.55 -0.08
N PHE A 7 -8.50 4.77 -1.33
CA PHE A 7 -7.17 4.55 -1.87
C PHE A 7 -6.50 5.91 -2.11
N VAL A 8 -5.31 6.10 -1.55
CA VAL A 8 -4.51 7.29 -1.87
C VAL A 8 -3.99 7.16 -3.30
N LEU A 9 -4.44 8.04 -4.20
CA LEU A 9 -4.02 8.10 -5.59
C LEU A 9 -2.99 9.21 -5.74
N PHE A 10 -1.87 8.99 -6.43
CA PHE A 10 -0.82 10.00 -6.56
C PHE A 10 0.04 9.85 -7.83
N PRO A 11 0.69 10.92 -8.33
CA PRO A 11 1.56 10.83 -9.51
C PRO A 11 2.69 9.81 -9.33
N GLY A 12 2.87 8.93 -10.31
CA GLY A 12 3.88 7.87 -10.22
C GLY A 12 3.49 6.70 -9.32
N ILE A 13 2.22 6.56 -8.97
CA ILE A 13 1.67 5.37 -8.31
C ILE A 13 1.97 4.10 -9.13
N GLN A 14 2.31 3.00 -8.46
CA GLN A 14 2.32 1.68 -9.09
C GLN A 14 0.87 1.21 -9.18
N GLN A 15 0.25 1.36 -10.36
CA GLN A 15 -1.20 1.21 -10.48
C GLN A 15 -1.75 -0.12 -9.95
N LEU A 16 -1.00 -1.22 -10.08
CA LEU A 16 -1.44 -2.55 -9.63
C LEU A 16 -1.53 -2.68 -8.11
N ASP A 17 -0.75 -1.88 -7.37
CA ASP A 17 -0.83 -1.79 -5.91
C ASP A 17 -2.19 -1.22 -5.46
N LEU A 18 -2.88 -0.50 -6.35
CA LEU A 18 -4.22 0.06 -6.15
C LEU A 18 -5.27 -0.82 -6.82
N THR A 19 -5.15 -1.11 -8.11
CA THR A 19 -6.21 -1.77 -8.88
C THR A 19 -6.45 -3.20 -8.44
N GLY A 20 -5.43 -3.92 -7.98
CA GLY A 20 -5.58 -5.26 -7.40
C GLY A 20 -6.53 -5.29 -6.19
N PRO A 21 -6.20 -4.61 -5.08
CA PRO A 21 -7.11 -4.54 -3.93
C PRO A 21 -8.42 -3.79 -4.23
N TYR A 22 -8.43 -2.81 -5.15
CA TYR A 22 -9.64 -2.09 -5.54
C TYR A 22 -10.69 -3.04 -6.11
N ASP A 23 -10.30 -3.94 -7.02
CA ASP A 23 -11.25 -4.85 -7.68
C ASP A 23 -11.79 -5.92 -6.70
N VAL A 24 -10.92 -6.43 -5.82
CA VAL A 24 -11.32 -7.37 -4.75
C VAL A 24 -12.30 -6.71 -3.79
N LEU A 25 -11.96 -5.52 -3.26
CA LEU A 25 -12.80 -4.84 -2.27
C LEU A 25 -14.08 -4.31 -2.91
N GLY A 26 -14.06 -3.91 -4.18
CA GLY A 26 -15.23 -3.46 -4.95
C GLY A 26 -16.25 -4.55 -5.22
N SER A 27 -15.84 -5.82 -5.14
CA SER A 27 -16.71 -6.99 -5.28
C SER A 27 -17.52 -7.32 -4.02
N LEU A 28 -17.25 -6.62 -2.91
CA LEU A 28 -17.98 -6.81 -1.64
C LEU A 28 -19.33 -6.07 -1.64
N PRO A 29 -20.34 -6.59 -0.92
CA PRO A 29 -21.65 -5.93 -0.86
C PRO A 29 -21.60 -4.64 -0.04
N ASP A 30 -22.34 -3.62 -0.46
CA ASP A 30 -22.46 -2.34 0.25
C ASP A 30 -21.12 -1.64 0.56
N VAL A 31 -20.20 -1.59 -0.40
CA VAL A 31 -18.98 -0.78 -0.33
C VAL A 31 -19.06 0.46 -1.21
N LYS A 32 -18.38 1.53 -0.80
CA LYS A 32 -18.11 2.71 -1.63
C LYS A 32 -16.60 2.94 -1.68
N LEU A 33 -16.03 2.81 -2.87
CA LEU A 33 -14.61 3.02 -3.12
C LEU A 33 -14.34 4.48 -3.49
N HIS A 34 -13.25 5.03 -2.98
CA HIS A 34 -12.80 6.38 -3.28
C HIS A 34 -11.34 6.36 -3.75
N LEU A 35 -11.07 7.06 -4.85
CA LEU A 35 -9.71 7.44 -5.24
C LEU A 35 -9.47 8.84 -4.69
N VAL A 36 -8.63 8.96 -3.66
CA VAL A 36 -8.48 10.21 -2.91
C VAL A 36 -7.15 10.87 -3.25
N TRP A 37 -7.22 12.14 -3.67
CA TRP A 37 -6.04 12.97 -3.94
C TRP A 37 -6.25 14.42 -3.49
N LYS A 38 -5.33 15.33 -3.84
CA LYS A 38 -5.38 16.74 -3.44
C LYS A 38 -6.45 17.54 -4.17
N ASP A 39 -6.66 17.20 -5.43
CA ASP A 39 -7.62 17.80 -6.36
C ASP A 39 -8.26 16.68 -7.20
N LEU A 40 -9.09 17.08 -8.18
CA LEU A 40 -9.77 16.16 -9.10
C LEU A 40 -9.09 16.08 -10.47
N GLU A 41 -7.88 16.63 -10.61
CA GLU A 41 -7.15 16.57 -11.87
C GLU A 41 -6.64 15.15 -12.13
N PRO A 42 -6.58 14.71 -13.41
CA PRO A 42 -6.09 13.38 -13.74
C PRO A 42 -4.67 13.11 -13.23
N VAL A 43 -4.47 11.92 -12.65
CA VAL A 43 -3.22 11.45 -12.08
C VAL A 43 -2.64 10.32 -12.93
N THR A 44 -1.39 10.50 -13.37
CA THR A 44 -0.67 9.51 -14.18
C THR A 44 0.16 8.57 -13.29
N SER A 45 -0.05 7.26 -13.46
CA SER A 45 0.74 6.20 -12.83
C SER A 45 2.16 6.08 -13.39
N SER A 46 3.02 5.30 -12.72
CA SER A 46 4.39 5.02 -13.16
C SER A 46 4.48 4.39 -14.56
N THR A 47 3.41 3.75 -15.03
CA THR A 47 3.33 3.09 -16.35
C THR A 47 2.53 3.89 -17.38
N GLY A 48 2.11 5.12 -17.06
CA GLY A 48 1.36 5.99 -17.97
C GLY A 48 -0.16 5.80 -17.97
N LEU A 49 -0.71 4.83 -17.21
CA LEU A 49 -2.15 4.71 -17.00
C LEU A 49 -2.65 5.91 -16.19
N VAL A 50 -3.77 6.51 -16.62
CA VAL A 50 -4.33 7.73 -16.04
C VAL A 50 -5.59 7.40 -15.25
N PHE A 51 -5.70 7.97 -14.05
CA PHE A 51 -6.87 7.87 -13.18
C PHE A 51 -7.42 9.26 -12.87
N THR A 52 -8.72 9.37 -12.69
CA THR A 52 -9.34 10.59 -12.17
C THR A 52 -9.67 10.38 -10.68
N PRO A 53 -9.17 11.20 -9.75
CA PRO A 53 -9.59 11.16 -8.36
C PRO A 53 -11.12 11.31 -8.24
N THR A 54 -11.73 10.60 -7.31
CA THR A 54 -13.18 10.70 -7.04
C THR A 54 -13.49 11.64 -5.88
N MET A 55 -12.48 11.95 -5.05
CA MET A 55 -12.58 12.82 -3.88
C MET A 55 -11.27 13.58 -3.66
N THR A 56 -11.38 14.80 -3.13
CA THR A 56 -10.23 15.51 -2.58
C THR A 56 -9.97 15.07 -1.13
N TYR A 57 -8.79 15.37 -0.58
CA TYR A 57 -8.52 15.16 0.85
C TYR A 57 -9.48 15.94 1.75
N ALA A 58 -9.91 17.13 1.32
CA ALA A 58 -10.81 17.99 2.08
C ALA A 58 -12.25 17.46 2.13
N ASP A 59 -12.71 16.85 1.02
CA ASP A 59 -14.08 16.35 0.87
C ASP A 59 -14.22 14.87 1.19
N CYS A 60 -13.12 14.19 1.50
CA CYS A 60 -13.10 12.77 1.80
C CYS A 60 -13.86 12.48 3.11
N PRO A 61 -14.85 11.57 3.12
CA PRO A 61 -15.53 11.20 4.36
C PRO A 61 -14.58 10.45 5.30
N ARG A 62 -15.04 10.17 6.53
CA ARG A 62 -14.36 9.20 7.37
C ARG A 62 -14.35 7.85 6.67
N LEU A 63 -13.17 7.25 6.55
CA LEU A 63 -12.97 5.96 5.92
C LEU A 63 -13.04 4.85 6.95
N ASP A 64 -13.70 3.74 6.61
CA ASP A 64 -13.59 2.48 7.33
C ASP A 64 -12.25 1.81 7.05
N VAL A 65 -11.77 1.91 5.80
CA VAL A 65 -10.48 1.38 5.36
C VAL A 65 -9.75 2.44 4.56
N ILE A 66 -8.49 2.69 4.91
CA ILE A 66 -7.57 3.49 4.09
C ILE A 66 -6.45 2.60 3.57
N CYS A 67 -6.15 2.71 2.28
CA CYS A 67 -5.07 1.99 1.62
C CYS A 67 -4.10 2.96 0.96
N VAL A 68 -2.81 2.81 1.27
CA VAL A 68 -1.71 3.56 0.65
C VAL A 68 -0.92 2.64 -0.30
N PRO A 69 -1.05 2.82 -1.62
CA PRO A 69 -0.29 2.09 -2.62
C PRO A 69 1.19 2.48 -2.65
N GLY A 70 2.02 1.66 -3.29
CA GLY A 70 3.42 1.99 -3.60
C GLY A 70 3.60 2.69 -4.95
N GLY A 71 4.85 2.76 -5.41
CA GLY A 71 5.20 3.37 -6.69
C GLY A 71 6.38 4.33 -6.62
N SER A 72 6.79 4.85 -7.78
CA SER A 72 7.91 5.80 -7.89
C SER A 72 7.62 7.12 -7.15
N GLY A 73 6.35 7.53 -7.08
CA GLY A 73 5.90 8.75 -6.39
C GLY A 73 6.00 8.74 -4.86
N VAL A 74 6.25 7.58 -4.24
CA VAL A 74 6.31 7.45 -2.77
C VAL A 74 7.35 8.38 -2.14
N GLY A 75 8.47 8.63 -2.82
CA GLY A 75 9.51 9.55 -2.32
C GLY A 75 8.96 10.94 -2.00
N ALA A 76 8.20 11.52 -2.92
CA ALA A 76 7.58 12.84 -2.73
C ALA A 76 6.50 12.80 -1.65
N LEU A 77 5.70 11.72 -1.59
CA LEU A 77 4.63 11.56 -0.60
C LEU A 77 5.14 11.51 0.84
N MET A 78 6.31 10.90 1.09
CA MET A 78 6.93 10.85 2.42
C MET A 78 7.34 12.23 2.97
N GLU A 79 7.40 13.26 2.12
CA GLU A 79 7.75 14.64 2.50
C GLU A 79 6.59 15.62 2.29
N ASP A 80 5.40 15.13 1.94
CA ASP A 80 4.24 15.95 1.62
C ASP A 80 3.31 16.11 2.84
N PRO A 81 3.34 17.26 3.53
CA PRO A 81 2.60 17.44 4.78
C PRO A 81 1.09 17.26 4.60
N LEU A 82 0.52 17.67 3.47
CA LEU A 82 -0.92 17.52 3.20
C LEU A 82 -1.34 16.05 3.20
N THR A 83 -0.56 15.20 2.51
CA THR A 83 -0.83 13.75 2.48
C THR A 83 -0.58 13.12 3.84
N LEU A 84 0.53 13.45 4.51
CA LEU A 84 0.85 12.86 5.82
C LEU A 84 -0.19 13.23 6.88
N ASP A 85 -0.69 14.45 6.89
CA ASP A 85 -1.71 14.89 7.83
C ASP A 85 -3.09 14.30 7.51
N PHE A 86 -3.46 14.19 6.23
CA PHE A 86 -4.65 13.45 5.81
C PHE A 86 -4.62 11.99 6.33
N LEU A 87 -3.48 11.31 6.18
CA LEU A 87 -3.30 9.94 6.67
C LEU A 87 -3.47 9.85 8.20
N LYS A 88 -2.85 10.77 8.96
CA LYS A 88 -3.01 10.80 10.42
C LYS A 88 -4.47 10.99 10.83
N VAL A 89 -5.19 11.90 10.18
CA VAL A 89 -6.60 12.18 10.48
C VAL A 89 -7.47 10.95 10.19
N GLN A 90 -7.33 10.33 9.02
CA GLN A 90 -8.12 9.14 8.68
C GLN A 90 -7.79 7.95 9.59
N ALA A 91 -6.52 7.74 9.90
CA ALA A 91 -6.05 6.65 10.76
C ALA A 91 -6.59 6.71 12.20
N GLN A 92 -7.04 7.87 12.69
CA GLN A 92 -7.65 7.99 14.02
C GLN A 92 -8.99 7.25 14.13
N THR A 93 -9.72 7.10 13.02
CA THR A 93 -11.07 6.53 13.03
C THR A 93 -11.24 5.33 12.11
N ALA A 94 -10.29 5.07 11.22
CA ALA A 94 -10.34 3.92 10.33
C ALA A 94 -10.33 2.59 11.09
N ARG A 95 -11.23 1.69 10.70
CA ARG A 95 -11.25 0.31 11.20
C ARG A 95 -9.99 -0.43 10.76
N TYR A 96 -9.47 -0.13 9.57
CA TYR A 96 -8.20 -0.64 9.08
C TYR A 96 -7.34 0.43 8.40
N VAL A 97 -6.07 0.48 8.78
CA VAL A 97 -5.03 1.28 8.10
C VAL A 97 -4.16 0.31 7.33
N THR A 98 -4.03 0.53 6.02
CA THR A 98 -3.44 -0.47 5.14
C THR A 98 -2.51 0.14 4.11
N SER A 99 -1.59 -0.67 3.60
CA SER A 99 -0.71 -0.27 2.51
C SER A 99 -0.20 -1.45 1.72
N VAL A 100 0.19 -1.20 0.48
CA VAL A 100 0.84 -2.18 -0.41
C VAL A 100 2.22 -1.69 -0.77
N CYS A 101 3.18 -2.62 -0.90
CA CYS A 101 4.51 -2.35 -1.44
C CYS A 101 5.17 -1.24 -0.63
N THR A 102 5.68 -0.21 -1.29
CA THR A 102 6.36 0.91 -0.63
C THR A 102 5.41 1.94 -0.02
N GLY A 103 4.10 1.73 -0.09
CA GLY A 103 3.12 2.59 0.59
C GLY A 103 3.27 2.57 2.12
N SER A 104 3.78 1.48 2.70
CA SER A 104 4.09 1.42 4.14
C SER A 104 5.18 2.42 4.54
N LEU A 105 6.07 2.83 3.64
CA LEU A 105 7.05 3.89 3.94
C LEU A 105 6.36 5.25 4.13
N VAL A 106 5.25 5.51 3.43
CA VAL A 106 4.44 6.72 3.64
C VAL A 106 3.70 6.65 4.98
N LEU A 107 3.14 5.48 5.34
CA LEU A 107 2.56 5.28 6.67
C LEU A 107 3.62 5.49 7.78
N GLY A 108 4.84 5.01 7.57
CA GLY A 108 5.96 5.21 8.48
C GLY A 108 6.33 6.69 8.60
N ALA A 109 6.44 7.41 7.47
CA ALA A 109 6.69 8.85 7.45
C ALA A 109 5.57 9.67 8.12
N ALA A 110 4.32 9.18 8.10
CA ALA A 110 3.20 9.77 8.84
C ALA A 110 3.25 9.45 10.36
N GLY A 111 4.19 8.60 10.80
CA GLY A 111 4.34 8.18 12.19
C GLY A 111 3.45 7.02 12.61
N LEU A 112 2.74 6.38 11.67
CA LEU A 112 1.72 5.37 11.95
C LEU A 112 2.29 3.97 12.22
N LEU A 113 3.60 3.77 12.01
CA LEU A 113 4.26 2.48 12.16
C LEU A 113 5.14 2.34 13.42
N ARG A 114 5.22 3.38 14.29
CA ARG A 114 6.09 3.33 15.47
C ARG A 114 5.69 2.19 16.41
N GLY A 115 6.62 1.26 16.64
CA GLY A 115 6.43 0.07 17.48
C GLY A 115 5.54 -1.01 16.87
N ARG A 116 5.15 -0.89 15.59
CA ARG A 116 4.21 -1.80 14.91
C ARG A 116 4.94 -2.74 13.97
N LYS A 117 4.48 -3.98 13.87
CA LYS A 117 4.95 -4.92 12.84
C LYS A 117 4.44 -4.48 11.46
N ALA A 118 5.35 -4.43 10.49
CA ALA A 118 5.00 -4.07 9.11
C ALA A 118 5.93 -4.76 8.10
N THR A 119 5.45 -4.90 6.87
CA THR A 119 6.22 -5.30 5.68
C THR A 119 6.16 -4.21 4.60
N THR A 120 6.97 -4.37 3.57
CA THR A 120 7.04 -3.50 2.39
C THR A 120 7.61 -4.29 1.22
N HIS A 121 7.86 -3.64 0.09
CA HIS A 121 8.57 -4.26 -1.02
C HIS A 121 10.00 -4.67 -0.63
N TRP A 122 10.41 -5.88 -1.01
CA TRP A 122 11.67 -6.50 -0.58
C TRP A 122 12.90 -5.59 -0.76
N ALA A 123 13.00 -4.87 -1.87
CA ALA A 123 14.13 -4.00 -2.18
C ALA A 123 14.29 -2.77 -1.24
N TYR A 124 13.26 -2.46 -0.45
CA TYR A 124 13.21 -1.30 0.45
C TYR A 124 12.90 -1.71 1.90
N HIS A 125 13.01 -3.01 2.23
CA HIS A 125 12.57 -3.56 3.51
C HIS A 125 13.32 -2.97 4.72
N ASP A 126 14.61 -2.70 4.56
CA ASP A 126 15.45 -2.09 5.60
C ASP A 126 15.04 -0.65 5.94
N LEU A 127 14.28 0.03 5.08
CA LEU A 127 13.81 1.39 5.31
C LEU A 127 12.64 1.50 6.30
N LEU A 128 12.06 0.38 6.73
CA LEU A 128 11.00 0.34 7.72
C LEU A 128 11.51 0.66 9.14
N ALA A 129 12.65 0.08 9.53
CA ALA A 129 13.17 0.21 10.89
C ALA A 129 13.50 1.67 11.28
N PRO A 130 14.12 2.51 10.41
CA PRO A 130 14.30 3.93 10.70
C PRO A 130 13.01 4.71 10.94
N LEU A 131 11.88 4.26 10.39
CA LEU A 131 10.56 4.87 10.61
C LEU A 131 9.86 4.35 11.89
N GLY A 132 10.57 3.56 12.70
CA GLY A 132 10.10 3.02 13.97
C GLY A 132 9.29 1.73 13.85
N ALA A 133 9.20 1.14 12.66
CA ALA A 133 8.49 -0.13 12.45
C ALA A 133 9.35 -1.34 12.87
N ILE A 134 8.69 -2.39 13.34
CA ILE A 134 9.28 -3.73 13.48
C ILE A 134 9.14 -4.42 12.12
N ALA A 135 10.22 -4.46 11.34
CA ALA A 135 10.20 -4.98 9.98
C ALA A 135 10.05 -6.52 9.99
N VAL A 136 9.01 -7.02 9.31
CA VAL A 136 8.69 -8.47 9.21
C VAL A 136 8.69 -8.90 7.75
N GLN A 137 9.34 -10.02 7.43
CA GLN A 137 9.42 -10.57 6.07
C GLN A 137 8.32 -11.60 5.81
N GLU A 138 7.09 -11.10 5.69
CA GLU A 138 5.94 -11.90 5.27
C GLU A 138 5.21 -11.18 4.12
N ARG A 139 4.40 -11.94 3.37
CA ARG A 139 3.65 -11.41 2.22
C ARG A 139 2.58 -10.40 2.65
N VAL A 140 1.90 -10.68 3.76
CA VAL A 140 0.94 -9.81 4.43
C VAL A 140 1.26 -9.85 5.91
N VAL A 141 1.47 -8.69 6.52
CA VAL A 141 1.74 -8.55 7.96
C VAL A 141 0.59 -7.81 8.61
N ARG A 142 0.06 -8.39 9.68
CA ARG A 142 -0.98 -7.79 10.52
C ARG A 142 -0.44 -7.44 11.90
N ASP A 143 -0.81 -6.26 12.38
CA ASP A 143 -0.60 -5.80 13.74
C ASP A 143 -1.84 -5.01 14.18
N GLY A 144 -2.73 -5.61 14.97
CA GLY A 144 -4.00 -4.98 15.35
C GLY A 144 -4.85 -4.62 14.11
N ASN A 145 -5.11 -3.31 13.94
CA ASN A 145 -5.84 -2.74 12.79
C ASN A 145 -4.94 -2.33 11.60
N LEU A 146 -3.63 -2.54 11.69
CA LEU A 146 -2.68 -2.27 10.62
C LEU A 146 -2.48 -3.54 9.80
N LEU A 147 -2.70 -3.47 8.48
CA LEU A 147 -2.33 -4.53 7.53
C LEU A 147 -1.43 -3.97 6.44
N THR A 148 -0.24 -4.52 6.32
CA THR A 148 0.71 -4.13 5.26
C THR A 148 0.98 -5.32 4.35
N GLY A 149 0.87 -5.12 3.04
CA GLY A 149 1.25 -6.08 2.01
C GLY A 149 2.66 -5.79 1.48
N GLY A 150 3.38 -6.84 1.13
CA GLY A 150 4.68 -6.77 0.47
C GLY A 150 4.59 -6.25 -0.97
N GLY A 151 5.35 -6.83 -1.90
CA GLY A 151 5.42 -6.32 -3.28
C GLY A 151 4.12 -6.49 -4.08
N ILE A 152 3.68 -5.40 -4.71
CA ILE A 152 2.72 -5.31 -5.81
C ILE A 152 1.46 -6.18 -5.67
N THR A 153 1.54 -7.45 -6.08
CA THR A 153 0.40 -8.37 -6.08
C THR A 153 -0.03 -8.83 -4.70
N ALA A 154 0.78 -8.58 -3.66
CA ALA A 154 0.36 -8.75 -2.26
C ALA A 154 -0.91 -7.94 -1.94
N GLY A 155 -1.19 -6.92 -2.77
CA GLY A 155 -2.44 -6.17 -2.80
C GLY A 155 -3.70 -7.03 -2.80
N ILE A 156 -3.71 -8.09 -3.62
CA ILE A 156 -4.88 -8.96 -3.81
C ILE A 156 -5.08 -9.83 -2.57
N ASP A 157 -4.01 -10.42 -2.03
CA ASP A 157 -4.07 -11.31 -0.86
C ASP A 157 -4.49 -10.57 0.42
N PHE A 158 -3.98 -9.36 0.66
CA PHE A 158 -4.41 -8.60 1.84
C PHE A 158 -5.87 -8.16 1.70
N ALA A 159 -6.34 -7.85 0.49
CA ALA A 159 -7.74 -7.49 0.27
C ALA A 159 -8.69 -8.67 0.52
N LEU A 160 -8.31 -9.89 0.13
CA LEU A 160 -9.05 -11.11 0.50
C LEU A 160 -9.03 -11.36 2.01
N THR A 161 -7.90 -11.09 2.67
CA THR A 161 -7.81 -11.14 4.14
C THR A 161 -8.79 -10.15 4.78
N LEU A 162 -8.80 -8.90 4.31
CA LEU A 162 -9.73 -7.87 4.79
C LEU A 162 -11.19 -8.20 4.50
N ALA A 163 -11.51 -8.79 3.35
CA ALA A 163 -12.86 -9.24 3.04
C ALA A 163 -13.38 -10.23 4.11
N GLY A 164 -12.52 -11.15 4.55
CA GLY A 164 -12.81 -12.09 5.62
C GLY A 164 -13.08 -11.39 6.95
N GLU A 165 -12.29 -10.36 7.27
CA GLU A 165 -12.38 -9.61 8.53
C GLU A 165 -13.51 -8.57 8.56
N LEU A 166 -13.88 -8.02 7.41
CA LEU A 166 -14.95 -7.02 7.30
C LEU A 166 -16.34 -7.66 7.23
N TYR A 167 -16.43 -8.86 6.64
CA TYR A 167 -17.69 -9.56 6.38
C TYR A 167 -17.69 -10.97 6.98
N SER A 168 -17.05 -11.93 6.29
CA SER A 168 -16.94 -13.32 6.72
C SER A 168 -15.97 -14.07 5.80
N GLU A 169 -15.46 -15.21 6.27
CA GLU A 169 -14.66 -16.13 5.45
C GLU A 169 -15.38 -16.55 4.17
N ALA A 170 -16.69 -16.85 4.25
CA ALA A 170 -17.49 -17.22 3.09
C ALA A 170 -17.59 -16.11 2.04
N ALA A 171 -17.66 -14.84 2.47
CA ALA A 171 -17.65 -13.69 1.56
C ALA A 171 -16.30 -13.55 0.85
N ALA A 172 -15.18 -13.74 1.56
CA ALA A 172 -13.85 -13.72 0.95
C ALA A 172 -13.66 -14.87 -0.05
N GLN A 173 -14.08 -16.09 0.29
CA GLN A 173 -14.05 -17.24 -0.60
C GLN A 173 -14.92 -17.04 -1.85
N LEU A 174 -16.10 -16.44 -1.69
CA LEU A 174 -16.98 -16.10 -2.81
C LEU A 174 -16.30 -15.11 -3.77
N VAL A 175 -15.73 -14.02 -3.25
CA VAL A 175 -14.99 -13.05 -4.07
C VAL A 175 -13.81 -13.72 -4.76
N GLN A 176 -13.02 -14.52 -4.02
CA GLN A 176 -11.90 -15.27 -4.58
C GLN A 176 -12.32 -16.15 -5.77
N LEU A 177 -13.45 -16.86 -5.65
CA LEU A 177 -13.99 -17.70 -6.70
C LEU A 177 -14.51 -16.87 -7.89
N GLN A 178 -15.20 -15.76 -7.63
CA GLN A 178 -15.77 -14.90 -8.68
C GLN A 178 -14.71 -14.25 -9.56
N ILE A 179 -13.56 -13.88 -8.99
CA ILE A 179 -12.43 -13.34 -9.75
C ILE A 179 -11.45 -14.43 -10.23
N GLU A 180 -11.78 -15.70 -9.97
CA GLU A 180 -10.96 -16.88 -10.29
C GLU A 180 -9.49 -16.74 -9.82
N TYR A 181 -9.31 -16.25 -8.59
CA TYR A 181 -7.97 -16.04 -8.04
C TYR A 181 -7.32 -17.36 -7.60
N ALA A 182 -6.78 -18.07 -8.59
CA ALA A 182 -6.01 -19.31 -8.48
C ALA A 182 -4.65 -19.13 -9.20
N PRO A 183 -3.75 -18.30 -8.67
CA PRO A 183 -2.52 -17.94 -9.38
C PRO A 183 -1.62 -19.16 -9.60
N ALA A 184 -1.15 -19.35 -10.83
CA ALA A 184 -0.16 -20.35 -11.22
C ALA A 184 1.01 -19.67 -11.95
N PRO A 185 1.94 -19.01 -11.23
CA PRO A 185 3.05 -18.30 -11.85
C PRO A 185 3.92 -19.25 -12.71
N PRO A 186 4.29 -18.89 -13.94
CA PRO A 186 5.12 -19.73 -14.81
C PRO A 186 6.61 -19.75 -14.42
N PHE A 187 7.01 -18.95 -13.43
CA PHE A 187 8.38 -18.84 -12.92
C PHE A 187 8.37 -18.70 -11.38
N ASP A 188 9.40 -19.24 -10.72
CA ASP A 188 9.63 -19.07 -9.28
C ASP A 188 10.68 -17.98 -9.01
N SER A 189 10.40 -16.76 -9.44
CA SER A 189 11.28 -15.59 -9.27
C SER A 189 10.59 -14.42 -8.56
N GLY A 190 9.48 -14.70 -7.86
CA GLY A 190 8.70 -13.68 -7.17
C GLY A 190 9.31 -13.18 -5.87
N ARG A 191 10.31 -13.89 -5.34
CA ARG A 191 11.00 -13.56 -4.09
C ARG A 191 12.52 -13.57 -4.28
N PRO A 192 13.27 -12.75 -3.52
CA PRO A 192 14.74 -12.73 -3.60
C PRO A 192 15.40 -14.08 -3.28
N ASP A 193 14.78 -14.91 -2.44
CA ASP A 193 15.32 -16.19 -2.01
C ASP A 193 15.02 -17.35 -2.97
N THR A 194 14.10 -17.17 -3.93
CA THR A 194 13.81 -18.18 -4.97
C THR A 194 14.31 -17.78 -6.36
N ALA A 195 14.43 -16.48 -6.63
CA ALA A 195 14.91 -15.98 -7.92
C ALA A 195 16.36 -16.41 -8.23
N PRO A 196 16.71 -16.70 -9.51
CA PRO A 196 18.09 -16.92 -9.91
C PRO A 196 18.99 -15.73 -9.54
N GLN A 197 20.21 -16.01 -9.09
CA GLN A 197 21.13 -14.98 -8.59
C GLN A 197 21.32 -13.81 -9.56
N HIS A 198 21.53 -14.08 -10.85
CA HIS A 198 21.72 -13.03 -11.87
C HIS A 198 20.50 -12.12 -12.03
N VAL A 199 19.28 -12.64 -11.80
CA VAL A 199 18.04 -11.85 -11.83
C VAL A 199 17.98 -10.92 -10.62
N LEU A 200 18.32 -11.43 -9.44
CA LEU A 200 18.38 -10.64 -8.22
C LEU A 200 19.44 -9.53 -8.30
N GLU A 201 20.63 -9.84 -8.82
CA GLU A 201 21.70 -8.87 -9.03
C GLU A 201 21.27 -7.73 -9.97
N GLU A 202 20.64 -8.06 -11.10
CA GLU A 202 20.11 -7.06 -12.02
C GLU A 202 18.98 -6.23 -11.38
N ALA A 203 18.08 -6.85 -10.62
CA ALA A 203 17.02 -6.14 -9.89
C ALA A 203 17.61 -5.16 -8.85
N ASN A 204 18.63 -5.58 -8.10
CA ASN A 204 19.35 -4.71 -7.16
C ASN A 204 20.03 -3.54 -7.88
N LYS A 205 20.69 -3.80 -9.01
CA LYS A 205 21.32 -2.75 -9.83
C LYS A 205 20.31 -1.71 -10.31
N ARG A 206 19.15 -2.15 -10.81
CA ARG A 206 18.08 -1.25 -11.29
C ARG A 206 17.44 -0.42 -10.18
N THR A 207 17.40 -0.95 -8.95
CA THR A 207 16.76 -0.27 -7.81
C THR A 207 17.73 0.57 -6.98
N ALA A 208 19.05 0.41 -7.16
CA ALA A 208 20.09 1.02 -6.34
C ALA A 208 19.92 2.55 -6.15
N GLU A 209 19.70 3.30 -7.24
CA GLU A 209 19.58 4.76 -7.15
C GLU A 209 18.29 5.19 -6.45
N SER A 210 17.16 4.58 -6.81
CA SER A 210 15.88 4.83 -6.12
C SER A 210 15.98 4.50 -4.62
N ARG A 211 16.66 3.41 -4.27
CA ARG A 211 16.90 3.00 -2.90
C ARG A 211 17.76 4.01 -2.14
N ARG A 212 18.84 4.50 -2.75
CA ARG A 212 19.70 5.55 -2.17
C ARG A 212 18.89 6.81 -1.85
N VAL A 213 18.15 7.32 -2.84
CA VAL A 213 17.32 8.52 -2.69
C VAL A 213 16.25 8.33 -1.61
N ARG A 214 15.57 7.17 -1.59
CA ARG A 214 14.58 6.87 -0.55
C ARG A 214 15.20 6.75 0.84
N GLY A 215 16.41 6.21 0.96
CA GLY A 215 17.13 6.16 2.24
C GLY A 215 17.36 7.56 2.81
N GLU A 216 17.75 8.53 1.98
CA GLU A 216 17.92 9.93 2.39
C GLU A 216 16.60 10.57 2.83
N ILE A 217 15.51 10.31 2.08
CA ILE A 217 14.17 10.79 2.43
C ILE A 217 13.70 10.19 3.76
N VAL A 218 13.90 8.88 3.95
CA VAL A 218 13.55 8.16 5.17
C VAL A 218 14.32 8.69 6.36
N ALA A 219 15.61 9.00 6.21
CA ALA A 219 16.40 9.62 7.27
C ALA A 219 15.83 10.99 7.68
N ARG A 220 15.44 11.84 6.70
CA ARG A 220 14.77 13.12 6.98
C ARG A 220 13.40 12.92 7.62
N ALA A 221 12.61 11.95 7.16
CA ALA A 221 11.30 11.64 7.74
C ALA A 221 11.43 11.16 9.19
N ALA A 222 12.37 10.25 9.47
CA ALA A 222 12.67 9.77 10.82
C ALA A 222 13.07 10.91 11.77
N ALA A 223 13.89 11.86 11.30
CA ALA A 223 14.28 13.03 12.10
C ALA A 223 13.11 13.96 12.46
N ARG A 224 12.01 13.96 11.68
CA ARG A 224 10.77 14.70 12.01
C ARG A 224 9.87 13.96 13.01
N LEU A 225 10.13 12.67 13.23
CA LEU A 225 9.34 11.81 14.11
C LEU A 225 9.89 11.78 15.54
N GLY A 226 11.21 11.85 15.71
CA GLY A 226 11.87 12.03 17.00
C GLY A 226 11.75 13.45 17.54
#